data_AF-A0A261CA29-F1
#
_entry.id   AF-A0A261CA29-F1
#
_cell.length_a   1.000
_cell.length_b   1.000
_cell.length_c   1.000
_cell.angle_alpha   90.00
_cell.angle_beta   90.00
_cell.angle_gamma   90.00
#
_symmetry.space_group_name_H-M   'P 1'
#
loop_
_entity.id
_entity.type
_entity.pdbx_description
1 polymer ?
#
loop_
_entity_poly.entity_id
_entity_poly.type
_entity_poly.pdbx_seq_one_letter_code
_entity_poly.pdbx_strand_id
1 'polypeptide(L)' 'MSTTPPESEINQGGQEVQEIQAVQLKATNRHIEANRVIRVAFNELRTALPWKKSDGVPTRRKILLRAI' A
#
# COMPACT_ATOMS: atom_id res chain seq x y z
N MET A 1 14.58 -37.03 31.00
CA MET A 1 15.17 -36.27 29.89
C MET A 1 14.36 -34.99 29.76
N SER A 2 14.91 -33.81 30.09
CA SER A 2 14.21 -32.53 29.93
C SER A 2 14.29 -32.12 28.46
N THR A 3 13.15 -31.92 27.82
CA THR A 3 13.02 -31.58 26.40
C THR A 3 12.91 -30.07 26.18
N THR A 4 13.57 -29.29 27.02
CA THR A 4 13.49 -27.82 26.95
C THR A 4 14.53 -27.33 25.96
N PRO A 5 14.14 -26.62 24.88
CA PRO A 5 15.08 -26.11 23.89
C PRO A 5 16.08 -25.13 24.54
N PRO A 6 17.35 -25.13 24.13
CA PRO A 6 18.33 -24.16 24.61
C PRO A 6 17.90 -22.74 24.24
N GLU A 7 18.13 -21.78 25.13
CA GLU A 7 17.72 -20.37 24.96
C GLU A 7 18.27 -19.74 23.68
N SER A 8 19.39 -20.22 23.16
CA SER A 8 19.97 -19.78 21.89
C SER A 8 19.05 -20.07 20.69
N GLU A 9 18.38 -21.22 20.65
CA GLU A 9 17.43 -21.58 19.58
C GLU A 9 16.16 -20.71 19.66
N ILE A 10 15.71 -20.42 20.87
CA ILE A 10 14.54 -19.56 21.13
C ILE A 10 14.82 -18.11 20.70
N ASN A 11 16.00 -17.59 21.05
CA ASN A 11 16.42 -16.23 20.70
C ASN A 11 16.64 -16.07 19.19
N GLN A 12 17.22 -17.09 18.53
CA GLN A 12 17.41 -17.08 17.08
C GLN A 12 16.07 -17.08 16.33
N GLY A 13 15.12 -17.93 16.74
CA GLY A 13 13.76 -17.93 16.17
C GLY A 13 13.02 -16.61 16.42
N GLY A 14 13.20 -16.00 17.59
CA GLY A 14 12.64 -14.67 17.90
C GLY A 14 13.21 -13.55 17.02
N GLN A 15 14.49 -13.64 16.65
CA GLN A 15 15.16 -12.65 15.81
C GLN A 15 14.74 -12.76 14.33
N GLU A 16 14.62 -13.98 13.80
CA GLU A 16 14.11 -14.21 12.44
C GLU A 16 12.66 -13.73 12.27
N VAL A 17 11.81 -13.97 13.27
CA VAL A 17 10.42 -13.51 13.27
C VAL A 17 10.31 -11.98 13.28
N GLN A 18 11.20 -11.28 14.00
CA GLN A 18 11.24 -9.81 13.99
C GLN A 18 11.70 -9.25 12.65
N GLU A 19 12.69 -9.87 12.00
CA GLU A 19 13.18 -9.44 10.70
C GLU A 19 12.12 -9.59 9.61
N ILE A 20 11.39 -10.71 9.59
CA ILE A 20 10.27 -10.94 8.66
C ILE A 20 9.18 -9.89 8.86
N GLN A 21 8.80 -9.59 10.11
CA GLN A 21 7.81 -8.56 10.43
C GLN A 21 8.28 -7.17 10.00
N ALA A 22 9.57 -6.84 10.17
CA ALA A 22 10.12 -5.56 9.73
C ALA A 22 10.07 -5.39 8.20
N VAL A 23 10.38 -6.45 7.45
CA VAL A 23 10.27 -6.45 5.98
C VAL A 23 8.81 -6.27 5.55
N GLN A 24 7.88 -6.98 6.17
CA GLN A 24 6.45 -6.89 5.86
C GLN A 24 5.87 -5.51 6.18
N LEU A 25 6.29 -4.91 7.31
CA LEU A 25 5.90 -3.56 7.69
C LEU A 25 6.43 -2.53 6.69
N LYS A 26 7.69 -2.67 6.25
CA LYS A 26 8.29 -1.79 5.24
C LYS A 26 7.58 -1.89 3.89
N ALA A 27 7.20 -3.09 3.46
CA ALA A 27 6.42 -3.31 2.23
C ALA A 27 5.01 -2.70 2.32
N THR A 28 4.35 -2.84 3.48
CA THR A 28 3.05 -2.24 3.76
C THR A 28 3.11 -0.72 3.75
N ASN A 29 4.10 -0.13 4.42
CA ASN A 29 4.29 1.32 4.46
C ASN A 29 4.52 1.91 3.06
N ARG A 30 5.33 1.23 2.23
CA ARG A 30 5.52 1.62 0.82
C ARG A 30 4.23 1.59 0.02
N HIS A 31 3.38 0.57 0.20
CA HIS A 31 2.06 0.50 -0.45
C HIS A 31 1.12 1.62 0.00
N ILE A 32 1.09 1.93 1.30
CA ILE A 32 0.28 3.02 1.85
C ILE A 32 0.72 4.36 1.25
N GLU A 33 2.04 4.59 1.17
CA GLU A 33 2.60 5.81 0.61
C GLU A 33 2.30 5.95 -0.89
N ALA A 34 2.48 4.88 -1.67
CA ALA A 34 2.12 4.87 -3.08
C ALA A 34 0.63 5.17 -3.30
N ASN A 35 -0.26 4.55 -2.52
CA ASN A 35 -1.70 4.82 -2.56
C ASN A 35 -2.04 6.27 -2.20
N ARG A 36 -1.31 6.86 -1.25
CA ARG A 36 -1.48 8.27 -0.89
C ARG A 36 -1.10 9.18 -2.05
N VAL A 37 0.06 8.94 -2.69
CA VAL A 37 0.54 9.72 -3.84
C VAL A 37 -0.47 9.64 -5.00
N ILE A 38 -0.95 8.44 -5.33
CA ILE A 38 -1.95 8.24 -6.40
C ILE A 38 -3.24 9.02 -6.09
N ARG A 39 -3.74 8.96 -4.86
CA ARG A 39 -4.95 9.69 -4.45
C ARG A 39 -4.79 11.21 -4.54
N VAL A 40 -3.63 11.74 -4.15
CA VAL A 40 -3.33 13.17 -4.26
C VAL A 40 -3.31 13.60 -5.72
N ALA A 41 -2.56 12.90 -6.57
CA ALA A 41 -2.51 13.17 -8.00
C ALA A 41 -3.90 13.10 -8.66
N PHE A 42 -4.74 12.13 -8.26
CA PHE A 42 -6.12 12.05 -8.75
C PHE A 42 -6.96 13.26 -8.32
N ASN A 43 -6.83 13.70 -7.07
CA ASN A 43 -7.55 14.88 -6.58
C ASN A 43 -7.09 16.16 -7.30
N GLU A 44 -5.80 16.31 -7.57
CA GLU A 44 -5.26 17.44 -8.34
C GLU A 44 -5.79 17.44 -9.77
N LEU A 45 -5.77 16.30 -10.46
CA LEU A 45 -6.41 16.14 -11.77
C LEU A 45 -7.91 16.45 -11.71
N ARG A 46 -8.57 16.09 -10.60
CA ARG A 46 -9.96 16.45 -10.30
C ARG A 46 -10.18 17.92 -10.01
N THR A 47 -9.16 18.72 -9.80
CA THR A 47 -9.33 20.18 -9.68
C THR A 47 -8.93 20.91 -10.96
N ALA A 48 -7.94 20.39 -11.69
CA ALA A 48 -7.42 21.00 -12.91
C ALA A 48 -8.33 20.80 -14.13
N LEU A 49 -9.07 19.69 -14.19
CA LEU A 49 -9.98 19.43 -15.30
C LEU A 49 -11.32 20.11 -15.07
N PRO A 50 -11.85 20.90 -16.02
CA PRO A 50 -13.20 21.45 -15.92
C PRO A 50 -14.21 20.29 -15.98
N TRP A 51 -14.81 19.96 -14.82
CA TRP A 51 -15.90 19.01 -14.69
C TRP A 51 -17.19 19.62 -15.23
N LYS A 52 -17.21 19.90 -16.54
CA LYS A 52 -18.43 20.32 -17.22
C LYS A 52 -19.47 19.21 -17.07
N LYS A 53 -20.51 19.48 -16.29
CA LYS A 53 -21.77 18.74 -16.37
C LYS A 53 -22.45 19.25 -17.64
N SER A 54 -22.81 18.37 -18.57
CA SER A 54 -23.11 18.70 -19.99
C SER A 54 -21.80 18.83 -20.77
N ASP A 55 -21.42 17.91 -21.66
CA ASP A 55 -22.09 17.68 -22.95
C ASP A 55 -21.93 16.21 -23.41
N GLY A 56 -22.68 15.28 -22.80
CA GLY A 56 -22.80 13.92 -23.34
C GLY A 56 -21.57 12.99 -23.23
N VAL A 57 -20.55 13.33 -22.43
CA VAL A 57 -19.35 12.48 -22.30
C VAL A 57 -19.31 11.74 -20.94
N PRO A 58 -19.88 10.53 -20.84
CA PRO A 58 -19.61 9.62 -19.72
C PRO A 58 -18.20 9.00 -19.79
N THR A 59 -17.42 9.33 -20.82
CA THR A 59 -16.24 8.59 -21.21
C THR A 59 -15.01 8.96 -20.38
N ARG A 60 -14.76 10.23 -20.05
CA ARG A 60 -13.49 10.64 -19.40
C ARG A 60 -13.37 10.19 -17.94
N ARG A 61 -14.46 10.23 -17.16
CA ARG A 61 -14.49 9.68 -15.79
C ARG A 61 -14.35 8.15 -15.79
N LYS A 62 -14.97 7.46 -16.76
CA LYS A 62 -14.82 6.00 -16.94
C LYS A 62 -13.41 5.62 -17.38
N ILE A 63 -12.75 6.42 -18.21
CA ILE A 63 -11.36 6.19 -18.64
C ILE A 63 -10.41 6.29 -17.45
N LEU A 64 -10.51 7.35 -16.64
CA LEU A 64 -9.63 7.51 -15.48
C LEU A 64 -9.87 6.44 -14.41
N LEU A 65 -11.12 6.01 -14.21
CA LEU A 65 -11.44 4.91 -13.29
C LEU A 65 -11.04 3.52 -13.81
N ARG A 66 -10.90 3.34 -15.14
CA ARG A 66 -10.44 2.08 -15.75
C ARG A 66 -8.92 1.97 -15.87
N ALA A 67 -8.20 3.08 -15.82
CA ALA A 67 -6.74 3.10 -15.90
C ALA A 67 -6.05 2.79 -14.55
N ILE A 68 -6.84 2.66 -13.48
CA ILE A 68 -6.47 2.21 -12.14
C ILE A 68 -6.90 0.76 -12.01
#